data_AF-A0A365XQC4-F1
#
_entry.id   AF-A0A365XQC4-F1
#
_cell.length_a   1.000
_cell.length_b   1.000
_cell.length_c   1.000
_cell.angle_alpha   90.00
_cell.angle_beta   90.00
_cell.angle_gamma   90.00
#
_symmetry.space_group_name_H-M   'P 1'
#
loop_
_entity.id
_entity.type
_entity.pdbx_description
1 polymer ?
#
loop_
_entity_poly.entity_id
_entity_poly.type
_entity_poly.pdbx_seq_one_letter_code
_entity_poly.pdbx_strand_id
1 'polypeptide(L)'
;MQHVKCPNCGATTFTPPVAPSTQREATIDCQYCNSQFTIQNPNYSPSAHSQPVATPAAPPARIAKDWEHKVAILIGKIVGYLMVPFNILLWWNAFTNQGVSSFLAFLFTMIMLGLFFAAQVSSKELARRKKEGITIK
;
A
#
# COMPACT_ATOMS: atom_id res chain seq x y z
N MET A 1 -29.25 -1.24 -19.06
CA MET A 1 -27.96 -1.06 -18.37
C MET A 1 -28.24 -0.39 -17.04
N GLN A 2 -27.89 -0.99 -15.90
CA GLN A 2 -28.13 -0.39 -14.58
C GLN A 2 -27.03 0.62 -14.28
N HIS A 3 -27.40 1.87 -14.00
CA HIS A 3 -26.48 2.92 -13.57
C HIS A 3 -26.47 2.96 -12.05
N VAL A 4 -25.30 2.79 -11.43
CA VAL A 4 -25.17 2.93 -9.98
C VAL A 4 -24.38 4.18 -9.65
N LYS A 5 -24.90 4.97 -8.70
CA LYS A 5 -24.21 6.14 -8.16
C LYS A 5 -23.35 5.72 -6.99
N CYS A 6 -22.10 6.18 -6.97
CA CYS A 6 -21.24 6.00 -5.83
C CYS A 6 -21.81 6.75 -4.62
N PRO A 7 -22.02 6.09 -3.46
CA PRO A 7 -22.58 6.73 -2.27
C PRO A 7 -21.63 7.77 -1.66
N ASN A 8 -20.34 7.70 -1.97
CA ASN A 8 -19.34 8.56 -1.37
C ASN A 8 -19.11 9.87 -2.14
N CYS A 9 -19.13 9.83 -3.48
CA CYS A 9 -18.86 11.00 -4.31
C CYS A 9 -20.02 11.39 -5.25
N GLY A 10 -21.10 10.61 -5.30
CA GLY A 10 -22.25 10.84 -6.18
C GLY A 10 -21.97 10.59 -7.67
N ALA A 11 -20.73 10.25 -8.04
CA ALA A 11 -20.36 9.96 -9.42
C ALA A 11 -21.06 8.68 -9.92
N THR A 12 -21.50 8.68 -11.18
CA THR A 12 -22.17 7.54 -11.79
C THR A 12 -21.13 6.58 -12.33
N THR A 13 -21.12 5.33 -11.85
CA THR A 13 -20.26 4.27 -12.36
C THR A 13 -21.04 3.47 -13.43
N PHE A 14 -20.50 3.41 -14.64
CA PHE A 14 -21.18 2.84 -15.81
C PHE A 14 -20.91 1.35 -16.05
N THR A 15 -19.94 0.78 -15.33
CA THR A 15 -19.50 -0.60 -15.55
C THR A 15 -19.99 -1.46 -14.38
N PRO A 16 -21.11 -2.19 -14.52
CA PRO A 16 -21.44 -3.21 -13.54
C PRO A 16 -20.31 -4.26 -13.56
N PRO A 17 -19.75 -4.65 -12.40
CA PRO A 17 -18.79 -5.73 -12.35
C PRO A 17 -19.47 -6.99 -12.88
N VAL A 18 -18.78 -7.71 -13.77
CA VAL A 18 -19.23 -9.02 -14.24
C VAL A 18 -19.01 -10.01 -13.09
N ALA A 19 -19.89 -9.95 -12.09
CA ALA A 19 -19.90 -10.88 -10.98
C ALA A 19 -20.61 -12.17 -11.41
N PRO A 20 -20.06 -13.35 -11.05
CA PRO A 20 -20.70 -14.63 -11.37
C PRO A 20 -22.12 -14.68 -10.78
N SER A 21 -23.04 -15.36 -11.47
CA SER A 21 -24.47 -15.47 -11.08
C SER A 21 -24.71 -16.11 -9.71
N THR A 22 -23.67 -16.69 -9.11
CA THR A 22 -23.66 -17.29 -7.78
C THR A 22 -23.39 -16.28 -6.66
N GLN A 23 -22.87 -15.09 -6.97
CA GLN A 23 -22.59 -14.04 -5.99
C GLN A 23 -23.77 -13.06 -5.90
N ARG A 24 -24.37 -13.00 -4.71
CA ARG A 24 -25.51 -12.10 -4.40
C ARG A 24 -25.10 -10.62 -4.40
N GLU A 25 -23.87 -10.35 -3.98
CA GLU A 25 -23.33 -9.00 -3.84
C GLU A 25 -22.08 -8.87 -4.70
N ALA A 26 -21.95 -7.74 -5.38
CA ALA A 26 -20.80 -7.41 -6.17
C ALA A 26 -20.16 -6.13 -5.65
N THR A 27 -18.84 -6.15 -5.52
CA THR A 27 -18.06 -5.02 -5.04
C THR A 27 -17.61 -4.16 -6.21
N ILE A 28 -17.86 -2.85 -6.13
CA ILE A 28 -17.51 -1.86 -7.15
C ILE A 28 -16.50 -0.89 -6.58
N ASP A 29 -15.43 -0.69 -7.34
CA ASP A 29 -14.47 0.38 -7.08
C ASP A 29 -14.87 1.62 -7.87
N CYS A 30 -15.13 2.73 -7.17
CA CYS A 30 -15.41 4.00 -7.82
C CYS A 30 -14.13 4.57 -8.42
N GLN A 31 -14.03 4.66 -9.74
CA GLN A 31 -12.88 5.23 -10.45
C GLN A 31 -12.60 6.71 -10.12
N TYR A 32 -13.59 7.42 -9.57
CA TYR A 32 -13.48 8.85 -9.29
C TYR A 32 -12.94 9.16 -7.89
N CYS A 33 -13.30 8.36 -6.88
CA CYS A 33 -12.89 8.60 -5.49
C CYS A 33 -12.16 7.42 -4.85
N ASN A 34 -11.90 6.36 -5.61
CA ASN A 34 -11.28 5.10 -5.17
C ASN A 34 -11.96 4.47 -3.95
N SER A 35 -13.22 4.83 -3.69
CA SER A 35 -14.02 4.19 -2.64
C SER A 35 -14.63 2.90 -3.17
N GLN A 36 -14.63 1.88 -2.33
CA GLN A 36 -15.25 0.60 -2.62
C GLN A 36 -16.64 0.54 -2.01
N PHE A 37 -17.65 0.11 -2.78
CA PHE A 37 -19.02 -0.07 -2.29
C PHE A 37 -19.67 -1.32 -2.89
N THR A 38 -20.58 -1.95 -2.14
CA THR A 38 -21.25 -3.18 -2.54
C THR A 38 -22.63 -2.87 -3.13
N ILE A 39 -22.98 -3.58 -4.20
CA ILE A 39 -24.29 -3.53 -4.84
C ILE A 39 -24.87 -4.94 -4.93
N GLN A 40 -26.19 -5.07 -4.99
CA GLN A 40 -26.82 -6.36 -5.29
C GLN A 40 -26.58 -6.73 -6.75
N ASN A 41 -26.14 -7.96 -7.00
CA ASN A 41 -25.91 -8.46 -8.35
C ASN A 41 -27.26 -8.69 -9.06
N PRO A 42 -27.57 -7.97 -10.15
CA PRO A 42 -28.81 -8.14 -10.87
C PRO A 42 -28.94 -9.52 -11.55
N ASN A 43 -27.83 -10.24 -11.72
CA ASN A 43 -27.79 -11.56 -12.35
C ASN A 43 -27.81 -12.73 -11.35
N TYR A 44 -28.06 -12.45 -10.07
CA TYR A 44 -28.12 -13.48 -9.04
C TYR A 44 -29.33 -14.40 -9.27
N SER A 45 -29.07 -15.69 -9.52
CA SER A 45 -30.09 -16.73 -9.63
C SER A 45 -29.74 -17.86 -8.66
N PRO A 46 -30.58 -18.17 -7.66
CA PRO A 46 -30.26 -19.15 -6.62
C PRO A 46 -30.29 -20.62 -7.09
N SER A 47 -30.27 -20.87 -8.40
CA SER A 47 -30.40 -22.21 -8.99
C SER A 47 -29.04 -22.84 -9.29
N ALA A 48 -28.88 -24.09 -8.82
CA ALA A 48 -27.80 -25.05 -9.04
C ALA A 48 -26.60 -24.96 -8.07
N HIS A 49 -26.50 -26.02 -7.26
CA HIS A 49 -25.36 -26.35 -6.43
C HIS A 49 -24.07 -26.36 -7.26
N SER A 50 -23.19 -25.41 -7.00
CA SER A 50 -21.76 -25.61 -7.16
C SER A 50 -21.16 -25.37 -5.79
N GLN A 51 -20.56 -26.41 -5.22
CA GLN A 51 -19.75 -26.26 -4.02
C GLN A 51 -18.80 -25.09 -4.24
N PRO A 52 -18.63 -24.18 -3.26
CA PRO A 52 -17.68 -23.09 -3.41
C PRO A 52 -16.33 -23.72 -3.73
N VAL A 53 -15.87 -23.51 -4.97
CA VAL A 53 -14.48 -23.74 -5.31
C VAL A 53 -13.74 -22.82 -4.36
N ALA A 54 -13.12 -23.40 -3.34
CA ALA A 54 -12.25 -22.66 -2.45
C ALA A 54 -11.18 -22.07 -3.34
N THR A 55 -11.30 -20.78 -3.66
CA THR A 55 -10.20 -20.01 -4.21
C THR A 55 -9.02 -20.33 -3.30
N PRO A 56 -7.91 -20.88 -3.81
CA PRO A 56 -6.77 -21.14 -2.96
C PRO A 56 -6.47 -19.82 -2.27
N ALA A 57 -6.62 -19.81 -0.94
CA ALA A 57 -6.29 -18.63 -0.15
C ALA A 57 -4.90 -18.21 -0.63
N ALA A 58 -4.78 -16.95 -1.08
CA ALA A 58 -3.49 -16.40 -1.43
C ALA A 58 -2.51 -16.82 -0.31
N PRO A 59 -1.36 -17.42 -0.64
CA PRO A 59 -0.45 -17.91 0.38
C PRO A 59 -0.29 -16.81 1.42
N PRO A 60 -0.38 -17.12 2.73
CA PRO A 60 -0.33 -16.10 3.75
C PRO A 60 0.89 -15.25 3.45
N ALA A 61 0.64 -13.99 3.04
CA ALA A 61 1.71 -13.07 2.69
C ALA A 61 2.66 -13.13 3.87
N ARG A 62 3.94 -13.50 3.68
CA ARG A 62 4.85 -13.76 4.80
C ARG A 62 4.84 -12.54 5.71
N ILE A 63 4.11 -12.64 6.80
CA ILE A 63 3.87 -11.51 7.67
C ILE A 63 5.12 -11.42 8.53
N ALA A 64 6.04 -10.53 8.14
CA ALA A 64 7.23 -10.25 8.93
C ALA A 64 6.82 -9.92 10.36
N LYS A 65 7.56 -10.48 11.32
CA LYS A 65 7.22 -10.39 12.74
C LYS A 65 7.27 -8.93 13.18
N ASP A 66 6.51 -8.60 14.23
CA ASP A 66 6.46 -7.23 14.73
C ASP A 66 7.85 -6.73 15.20
N TRP A 67 8.72 -7.65 15.64
CA TRP A 67 10.10 -7.33 16.02
C TRP A 67 10.95 -6.89 14.82
N GLU A 68 10.79 -7.54 13.66
CA GLU A 68 11.54 -7.23 12.44
C GLU A 68 11.22 -5.82 11.94
N HIS A 69 9.95 -5.43 12.03
CA HIS A 69 9.52 -4.08 11.67
C HIS A 69 10.07 -3.03 12.64
N LYS A 70 10.10 -3.32 13.95
CA LYS A 70 10.70 -2.42 14.95
C LYS A 70 12.20 -2.23 14.71
N VAL A 71 12.92 -3.31 14.42
CA VAL A 71 14.36 -3.26 14.10
C VAL A 71 14.60 -2.51 12.80
N ALA A 72 13.80 -2.73 11.75
CA ALA A 72 13.89 -1.99 10.50
C ALA A 72 13.66 -0.47 10.70
N ILE A 73 12.71 -0.08 11.56
CA ILE A 73 12.48 1.33 11.90
C ILE A 73 13.66 1.91 12.69
N LEU A 74 14.18 1.16 13.67
CA LEU A 74 15.31 1.61 14.48
C LEU A 74 16.56 1.82 13.62
N ILE A 75 16.91 0.82 12.80
CA ILE A 75 18.03 0.90 11.86
C ILE A 75 17.80 2.04 10.87
N GLY A 76 16.62 2.11 10.26
CA GLY A 76 16.28 3.16 9.31
C GLY A 76 16.39 4.57 9.90
N LYS A 77 16.01 4.77 11.17
CA LYS A 77 16.20 6.04 11.86
C LYS A 77 17.66 6.34 12.14
N ILE A 78 18.42 5.39 12.69
CA ILE A 78 19.85 5.58 13.01
C ILE A 78 20.64 5.89 11.74
N VAL A 79 20.49 5.06 10.70
CA VAL A 79 21.17 5.23 9.41
C VAL A 79 20.70 6.51 8.74
N GLY A 80 19.39 6.79 8.76
CA GLY A 80 18.82 8.02 8.20
C GLY A 80 19.42 9.27 8.86
N TYR A 81 19.41 9.36 10.19
CA TYR A 81 19.98 10.50 10.93
C TYR A 81 21.48 10.66 10.70
N LEU A 82 22.22 9.57 10.55
CA LEU A 82 23.65 9.61 10.23
C LEU A 82 23.92 10.08 8.80
N MET A 83 23.06 9.66 7.85
CA MET A 83 23.20 10.00 6.43
C MET A 83 22.79 11.44 6.09
N VAL A 84 21.92 12.08 6.88
CA VAL A 84 21.51 13.48 6.65
C VAL A 84 22.70 14.45 6.67
N PRO A 85 23.50 14.56 7.75
CA PRO A 85 24.65 15.47 7.76
C PRO A 85 25.71 15.07 6.73
N PHE A 86 25.87 13.78 6.45
CA PHE A 86 26.77 13.30 5.40
C PHE A 86 26.34 13.78 4.00
N ASN A 87 25.06 13.66 3.65
CA ASN A 87 24.52 14.18 2.38
C ASN A 87 24.64 15.71 2.30
N ILE A 88 24.40 16.43 3.41
CA ILE A 88 24.56 17.89 3.45
C ILE A 88 26.02 18.27 3.16
N LEU A 89 26.99 17.59 3.77
CA LEU A 89 28.43 17.81 3.51
C LEU A 89 28.84 17.44 2.08
N LEU A 90 28.24 16.39 1.52
CA LEU A 90 28.45 15.97 0.13
C LEU A 90 27.97 17.05 -0.84
N TRP A 91 26.76 17.57 -0.64
CA TRP A 91 26.21 18.66 -1.45
C TRP A 91 27.01 19.95 -1.28
N TRP A 92 27.38 20.29 -0.05
CA TRP A 92 28.24 21.45 0.22
C TRP A 92 29.55 21.34 -0.56
N ASN A 93 30.24 20.20 -0.47
CA ASN A 93 31.47 19.97 -1.22
C ASN A 93 31.23 19.99 -2.74
N ALA A 94 30.16 19.37 -3.25
CA ALA A 94 29.85 19.39 -4.69
C ALA A 94 29.65 20.81 -5.23
N PHE A 95 29.13 21.73 -4.40
CA PHE A 95 28.95 23.13 -4.78
C PHE A 95 30.21 24.00 -4.58
N THR A 96 31.04 23.73 -3.56
CA THR A 96 32.22 24.57 -3.26
C THR A 96 33.52 24.07 -3.90
N ASN A 97 33.69 22.75 -3.97
CA ASN A 97 34.90 22.08 -4.42
C ASN A 97 34.51 21.13 -5.56
N GLN A 98 34.87 21.45 -6.81
CA GLN A 98 34.59 20.62 -8.00
C GLN A 98 35.16 19.17 -7.96
N GLY A 99 35.74 18.74 -6.82
CA GLY A 99 36.30 17.40 -6.62
C GLY A 99 35.28 16.31 -6.36
N VAL A 100 34.02 16.62 -6.03
CA VAL A 100 32.98 15.59 -5.82
C VAL A 100 31.89 15.70 -6.88
N SER A 101 31.69 14.62 -7.63
CA SER A 101 30.67 14.55 -8.68
C SER A 101 29.27 14.71 -8.10
N SER A 102 28.49 15.66 -8.63
CA SER A 102 27.09 15.89 -8.25
C SER A 102 26.22 14.64 -8.41
N PHE A 103 26.61 13.73 -9.31
CA PHE A 103 25.95 12.44 -9.48
C PHE A 103 26.04 11.57 -8.21
N LEU A 104 27.20 11.57 -7.53
CA LEU A 104 27.40 10.78 -6.31
C LEU A 104 26.54 11.32 -5.16
N ALA A 105 26.50 12.65 -4.98
CA ALA A 105 25.64 13.29 -3.99
C ALA A 105 24.15 13.00 -4.25
N PHE A 106 23.72 13.02 -5.51
CA PHE A 106 22.36 12.67 -5.90
C PHE A 106 22.01 11.20 -5.59
N LEU A 107 22.92 10.27 -5.89
CA LEU A 107 22.71 8.84 -5.66
C LEU A 107 22.57 8.52 -4.16
N PHE A 108 23.41 9.11 -3.31
CA PHE A 108 23.27 8.98 -1.85
C PHE A 108 22.00 9.63 -1.30
N THR A 109 21.55 10.73 -1.90
CA THR A 109 20.28 11.36 -1.52
C THR A 109 19.09 10.46 -1.85
N MET A 110 19.09 9.82 -3.03
CA MET A 110 18.04 8.88 -3.44
C MET A 110 17.99 7.64 -2.54
N ILE A 111 19.13 7.06 -2.19
CA ILE A 111 19.20 5.93 -1.26
C ILE A 111 18.65 6.32 0.11
N MET A 112 19.06 7.50 0.62
CA MET A 112 18.59 7.99 1.92
C MET A 112 17.07 8.21 1.94
N LEU A 113 16.51 8.82 0.89
CA LEU A 113 15.06 8.98 0.74
C LEU A 113 14.34 7.64 0.64
N GLY A 114 14.87 6.70 -0.13
CA GLY A 114 14.28 5.35 -0.28
C GLY A 114 14.19 4.61 1.05
N LEU A 115 15.26 4.64 1.86
CA LEU A 115 15.27 4.06 3.21
C LEU A 115 14.27 4.77 4.14
N PHE A 116 14.15 6.09 4.02
CA PHE A 116 13.20 6.87 4.83
C PHE A 116 11.75 6.51 4.48
N PHE A 117 11.42 6.40 3.19
CA PHE A 117 10.10 5.97 2.76
C PHE A 117 9.79 4.53 3.20
N ALA A 118 10.75 3.61 3.09
CA ALA A 118 10.59 2.25 3.59
C ALA A 118 10.31 2.21 5.09
N ALA A 119 11.02 3.02 5.88
CA ALA A 119 10.79 3.16 7.33
C ALA A 119 9.40 3.77 7.64
N GLN A 120 8.94 4.74 6.84
CA GLN A 120 7.62 5.36 6.99
C GLN A 120 6.49 4.36 6.68
N VAL A 121 6.62 3.59 5.61
CA VAL A 121 5.64 2.55 5.24
C VAL A 121 5.59 1.46 6.34
N SER A 122 6.76 1.00 6.80
CA SER A 122 6.85 0.05 7.92
C SER A 122 6.21 0.59 9.21
N SER A 123 6.40 1.87 9.52
CA SER A 123 5.79 2.53 10.69
C SER A 123 4.27 2.62 10.57
N LYS A 124 3.74 2.94 9.38
CA LYS A 124 2.30 2.99 9.11
C LYS A 124 1.66 1.60 9.23
N GLU A 125 2.34 0.57 8.75
CA GLU A 125 1.89 -0.81 8.85
C GLU A 125 1.79 -1.28 10.31
N LEU A 126 2.81 -1.02 11.13
CA LEU A 126 2.78 -1.28 12.57
C LEU A 126 1.67 -0.48 13.28
N ALA A 127 1.47 0.78 12.90
CA ALA A 127 0.40 1.61 13.47
C ALA A 127 -1.00 1.09 13.10
N ARG A 128 -1.19 0.55 11.90
CA ARG A 128 -2.42 -0.11 11.47
C ARG A 128 -2.70 -1.36 12.30
N ARG A 129 -1.72 -2.26 12.42
CA ARG A 129 -1.84 -3.49 13.22
C ARG A 129 -2.16 -3.23 14.69
N LYS A 130 -1.54 -2.18 15.26
CA LYS A 130 -1.84 -1.74 16.63
C LYS A 130 -3.30 -1.29 16.80
N LYS A 131 -3.89 -0.65 15.79
CA LYS A 131 -5.32 -0.24 15.81
C LYS A 131 -6.26 -1.43 15.63
N GLU A 132 -5.86 -2.44 14.87
CA GLU A 132 -6.63 -3.65 14.60
C GLU A 132 -6.51 -4.70 15.71
N GLY A 133 -5.64 -4.48 16.72
CA GLY A 133 -5.41 -5.42 17.82
C GLY A 133 -4.64 -6.69 17.40
N ILE A 134 -4.15 -6.75 16.16
CA ILE A 134 -3.41 -7.89 15.61
C ILE A 134 -1.96 -7.76 16.08
N THR A 135 -1.55 -8.65 16.99
CA THR A 135 -0.16 -8.74 17.45
C THR A 135 0.44 -10.06 16.99
N ILE A 136 1.51 -10.00 16.20
CA ILE A 136 2.20 -11.20 15.68
C ILE A 136 3.54 -11.29 16.40
N LYS A 137 3.55 -12.10 17.47
CA LYS A 137 4.73 -12.33 18.32
C LYS A 137 5.84 -13.08 17.58
#